data_AF-A0AA91ES95-F1
#
_entry.id   AF-A0AA91ES95-F1
#
_cell.length_a   1.000
_cell.length_b   1.000
_cell.length_c   1.000
_cell.angle_alpha   90.00
_cell.angle_beta   90.00
_cell.angle_gamma   90.00
#
_symmetry.space_group_name_H-M   'P 1'
#
loop_
_entity.id
_entity.type
_entity.pdbx_description
1 polymer ?
#
loop_
_entity_poly.entity_id
_entity_poly.type
_entity_poly.pdbx_seq_one_letter_code
_entity_poly.pdbx_strand_id
1 'polypeptide(L)' 'MLETASANPALDVKYGDAARALAVSFQTQAAMASGESADSVAWHQIIDDTNAKDRVVKELCEA' A
#
# COMPACT_ATOMS: atom_id res chain seq x y z
N MET A 1 -2.11 8.40 7.06
CA MET A 1 -0.84 9.11 6.71
C MET A 1 -0.55 9.00 5.21
N LEU A 2 -0.73 7.82 4.62
CA LEU A 2 -0.69 7.63 3.16
C LEU A 2 -1.90 8.24 2.45
N GLU A 3 -3.09 8.23 3.04
CA GLU A 3 -4.25 8.91 2.43
C GLU A 3 -4.02 10.42 2.31
N THR A 4 -3.42 11.03 3.33
CA THR A 4 -3.05 12.46 3.31
C THR A 4 -2.01 12.76 2.25
N ALA A 5 -0.99 11.91 2.09
CA ALA A 5 0.00 12.05 1.03
C ALA A 5 -0.65 11.95 -0.36
N SER A 6 -1.59 11.02 -0.55
CA SER A 6 -2.30 10.85 -1.82
C SER A 6 -3.16 12.05 -2.25
N ALA A 7 -3.60 12.85 -1.27
CA ALA A 7 -4.45 14.01 -1.50
C ALA A 7 -3.68 15.33 -1.65
N ASN A 8 -2.33 15.30 -1.65
CA ASN A 8 -1.53 16.51 -1.77
C ASN A 8 -1.51 17.02 -3.23
N PRO A 9 -2.13 18.17 -3.54
CA PRO A 9 -2.22 18.69 -4.90
C PRO A 9 -0.89 19.18 -5.46
N ALA A 10 0.14 19.34 -4.63
CA ALA A 10 1.48 19.73 -5.05
C ALA A 10 2.33 18.55 -5.56
N LEU A 11 1.88 17.30 -5.34
CA LEU A 11 2.55 16.12 -5.87
C LEU A 11 2.04 15.80 -7.28
N ASP A 12 2.94 15.34 -8.15
CA ASP A 12 2.53 14.74 -9.42
C ASP A 12 1.59 13.55 -9.14
N VAL A 13 0.56 13.40 -9.99
CA VAL A 13 -0.48 12.37 -9.91
C VAL A 13 0.12 10.98 -9.68
N LYS A 14 1.28 10.67 -10.27
CA LYS A 14 1.95 9.37 -10.10
C LYS A 14 2.29 9.05 -8.63
N TYR A 15 2.68 10.06 -7.84
CA TYR A 15 2.96 9.88 -6.41
C TYR A 15 1.66 9.69 -5.62
N GLY A 16 0.62 10.45 -5.98
CA GLY A 16 -0.68 10.34 -5.35
C GLY A 16 -1.31 8.96 -5.56
N ASP A 17 -1.27 8.45 -6.80
CA ASP A 17 -1.79 7.13 -7.17
C ASP A 17 -1.02 6.00 -6.49
N ALA A 18 0.31 6.07 -6.46
CA ALA A 18 1.13 5.08 -5.78
C ALA A 18 0.86 5.06 -4.26
N ALA A 19 0.78 6.24 -3.62
CA ALA A 19 0.44 6.36 -2.21
C ALA A 19 -0.97 5.82 -1.91
N ARG A 20 -1.94 6.09 -2.78
CA ARG A 20 -3.31 5.57 -2.63
C ARG A 20 -3.38 4.06 -2.79
N ALA A 21 -2.67 3.50 -3.75
CA ALA A 21 -2.60 2.05 -3.95
C ALA A 21 -2.02 1.35 -2.72
N LEU A 22 -0.93 1.89 -2.14
CA LEU A 22 -0.32 1.36 -0.93
C LEU A 22 -1.25 1.50 0.29
N ALA A 23 -1.97 2.61 0.41
CA ALA A 23 -2.95 2.78 1.49
C ALA A 23 -4.06 1.71 1.44
N VAL A 24 -4.57 1.41 0.25
CA VAL A 24 -5.61 0.38 0.05
C VAL A 24 -5.11 -1.01 0.45
N SER A 25 -3.85 -1.36 0.17
CA SER A 25 -3.33 -2.68 0.55
C SER A 25 -3.19 -2.82 2.07
N PHE A 26 -2.75 -1.77 2.78
CA PHE A 26 -2.75 -1.77 4.25
C PHE A 26 -4.16 -1.84 4.85
N GLN A 27 -5.13 -1.13 4.28
CA GLN A 27 -6.53 -1.23 4.71
C GLN A 27 -7.08 -2.65 4.52
N THR A 28 -6.69 -3.31 3.42
CA THR A 28 -7.06 -4.70 3.14
C THR A 28 -6.44 -5.66 4.17
N GLN A 29 -5.15 -5.52 4.49
CA GLN A 29 -4.52 -6.30 5.56
C GLN A 29 -5.24 -6.12 6.90
N ALA A 30 -5.57 -4.89 7.27
CA ALA A 30 -6.28 -4.59 8.52
C ALA A 30 -7.67 -5.26 8.55
N ALA A 31 -8.38 -5.30 7.42
CA ALA A 31 -9.66 -5.99 7.30
C ALA A 31 -9.53 -7.52 7.42
N MET A 32 -8.42 -8.10 6.95
CA MET A 32 -8.16 -9.55 7.02
C MET A 32 -7.68 -10.02 8.39
N ALA A 33 -6.98 -9.17 9.16
CA ALA A 33 -6.24 -9.56 10.36
C ALA A 33 -7.07 -10.23 11.47
N SER A 34 -8.39 -10.04 11.49
CA SER A 34 -9.28 -10.64 12.50
C SER A 34 -9.83 -12.02 12.12
N GLY A 35 -9.75 -12.40 10.83
CA GLY A 35 -10.34 -13.64 10.32
C GLY A 35 -9.35 -14.56 9.61
N GLU A 36 -8.17 -14.05 9.26
CA GLU A 36 -7.17 -14.78 8.50
C GLU A 36 -5.97 -15.16 9.38
N SER A 37 -5.49 -16.40 9.22
CA SER A 37 -4.25 -16.84 9.90
C SER A 37 -3.04 -16.18 9.25
N ALA A 38 -2.04 -15.81 10.06
CA ALA A 38 -0.76 -15.30 9.56
C ALA A 38 -0.02 -16.31 8.67
N ASP A 39 -0.29 -17.61 8.81
CA ASP A 39 0.34 -18.65 7.99
C ASP A 39 -0.44 -18.96 6.69
N SER A 40 -1.57 -18.29 6.47
CA SER A 40 -2.41 -18.60 5.32
C SER A 40 -1.84 -18.07 4.02
N VAL A 41 -2.19 -18.74 2.92
CA VAL A 41 -1.79 -18.31 1.57
C VAL A 41 -2.33 -16.90 1.28
N ALA A 42 -3.57 -16.60 1.68
CA ALA A 42 -4.17 -15.29 1.46
C ALA A 42 -3.43 -14.19 2.25
N TRP A 43 -2.99 -14.49 3.48
CA TRP A 43 -2.20 -13.55 4.27
C TRP A 43 -0.84 -13.27 3.62
N HIS A 44 -0.12 -14.31 3.19
CA HIS A 44 1.15 -14.11 2.49
C HIS A 44 0.99 -13.31 1.18
N GLN A 45 -0.07 -13.58 0.41
CA GLN A 45 -0.34 -12.84 -0.83
C GLN A 45 -0.55 -11.34 -0.60
N ILE A 46 -1.30 -10.94 0.45
CA ILE A 46 -1.52 -9.51 0.72
C ILE A 46 -0.26 -8.82 1.26
N ILE A 47 0.61 -9.54 1.97
CA ILE A 47 1.92 -9.05 2.41
C ILE A 47 2.83 -8.82 1.20
N ASP A 48 2.93 -9.80 0.30
CA ASP A 48 3.75 -9.68 -0.92
C ASP A 48 3.27 -8.52 -1.81
N ASP A 49 1.96 -8.41 -1.99
CA ASP A 49 1.34 -7.31 -2.73
C ASP A 49 1.63 -5.94 -2.09
N THR A 50 1.54 -5.84 -0.77
CA THR A 50 1.87 -4.58 -0.06
C THR A 50 3.35 -4.23 -0.20
N ASN A 51 4.24 -5.20 -0.07
CA ASN A 51 5.68 -5.00 -0.23
C ASN A 51 6.03 -4.54 -1.65
N ALA A 52 5.35 -5.07 -2.67
CA ALA A 52 5.51 -4.63 -4.06
C ALA A 52 5.10 -3.16 -4.22
N LYS A 53 3.95 -2.75 -3.65
CA LYS A 53 3.48 -1.36 -3.71
C LYS A 53 4.37 -0.40 -2.93
N ASP A 54 4.89 -0.82 -1.77
CA ASP A 54 5.84 -0.03 -0.98
C ASP A 54 7.13 0.23 -1.77
N ARG A 55 7.62 -0.78 -2.50
CA ARG A 55 8.78 -0.61 -3.39
C ARG A 55 8.52 0.41 -4.49
N VAL A 56 7.35 0.39 -5.12
CA VAL A 56 6.98 1.39 -6.14
C VAL A 56 6.99 2.81 -5.57
N VAL A 57 6.45 3.00 -4.37
CA VAL A 57 6.49 4.33 -3.72
C VAL A 57 7.94 4.77 -3.45
N LYS A 58 8.79 3.86 -2.97
CA LYS A 58 10.22 4.14 -2.73
C LYS A 58 10.97 4.50 -4.01
N GLU A 59 10.80 3.71 -5.06
CA GLU A 59 11.42 3.96 -6.37
C GLU A 59 11.01 5.32 -6.95
N LEU A 60 9.74 5.71 -6.79
CA LEU A 60 9.28 7.04 -7.22
C LEU A 60 9.93 8.17 -6.42
N CYS A 61 10.14 8.00 -5.12
CA CYS A 61 10.77 8.99 -4.25
C CYS A 61 12.29 9.13 -4.48
N GLU A 62 12.92 8.13 -5.08
CA GLU A 62 14.35 8.11 -5.41
C GLU A 62 14.64 8.57 -6.86
N ALA A 63 13.60 8.80 -7.66
CA ALA A 63 13.66 9.22 -9.07
C ALA A 63 13.50 10.74 -9.24
#